data_AF-A0A349XP74-F1
#
_entry.id   AF-A0A349XP74-F1
#
_cell.length_a   1.000
_cell.length_b   1.000
_cell.length_c   1.000
_cell.angle_alpha   90.00
_cell.angle_beta   90.00
_cell.angle_gamma   90.00
#
_symmetry.space_group_name_H-M   'P 1'
#
loop_
_entity.id
_entity.type
_entity.pdbx_description
1 polymer ?
#
loop_
_entity_poly.entity_id
_entity_poly.type
_entity_poly.pdbx_seq_one_letter_code
_entity_poly.pdbx_strand_id
1 'polypeptide(L)' 'MTVMPLFGWPEQREIDVLQAKRDELAARAAKLPRFSHKRIELEVRLKALTEEQLKISNRINHGR' A
#
# COMPACT_ATOMS: atom_id res chain seq x y z
N MET A 1 3.90 -1.64 -26.67
CA MET A 1 4.44 -2.66 -25.75
C MET A 1 5.48 -1.99 -24.88
N THR A 2 5.16 -1.74 -23.61
CA THR A 2 6.07 -1.05 -22.68
C THR A 2 7.06 -2.08 -22.16
N VAL A 3 8.32 -1.96 -22.57
CA VAL A 3 9.43 -2.77 -22.06
C VAL A 3 9.60 -2.47 -20.57
N MET A 4 9.15 -3.37 -19.70
CA MET A 4 9.42 -3.28 -18.27
C MET A 4 10.87 -3.70 -18.04
N PRO A 5 11.72 -2.84 -17.43
CA PRO A 5 13.09 -3.23 -17.12
C PRO A 5 13.05 -4.32 -16.05
N LEU A 6 13.78 -5.41 -16.29
CA LEU A 6 13.86 -6.60 -15.44
C LEU A 6 14.36 -6.31 -14.00
N PHE A 7 14.88 -5.11 -13.74
CA PHE A 7 15.48 -4.69 -12.47
C PHE A 7 14.50 -4.16 -11.41
N GLY A 8 13.20 -4.01 -11.70
CA GLY A 8 12.21 -3.48 -10.72
C GLY A 8 11.21 -4.50 -10.17
N TRP A 9 11.38 -5.79 -10.46
CA TRP A 9 10.40 -6.84 -10.12
C TRP A 9 10.19 -7.07 -8.61
N PRO A 10 11.24 -7.08 -7.76
CA PRO A 10 11.07 -7.28 -6.32
C PRO A 10 10.29 -6.12 -5.67
N GLU A 11 10.67 -4.88 -5.96
CA GLU A 11 10.06 -3.70 -5.37
C GLU A 11 8.65 -3.47 -5.91
N GLN A 12 8.41 -3.73 -7.21
CA GLN A 12 7.06 -3.67 -7.78
C GLN A 12 6.15 -4.73 -7.13
N ARG A 13 6.64 -5.95 -6.96
CA ARG A 13 5.90 -7.00 -6.26
C ARG A 13 5.59 -6.60 -4.81
N GLU A 14 6.51 -5.92 -4.14
CA GLU A 14 6.29 -5.41 -2.78
C GLU A 14 5.19 -4.35 -2.74
N ILE A 15 5.17 -3.42 -3.72
CA ILE A 15 4.09 -2.45 -3.90
C ILE A 15 2.75 -3.16 -4.11
N ASP A 16 2.71 -4.18 -4.97
CA ASP A 16 1.48 -4.94 -5.27
C ASP A 16 0.95 -5.68 -4.03
N VAL A 17 1.84 -6.27 -3.22
CA VAL A 17 1.48 -6.92 -1.94
C VAL A 17 0.93 -5.90 -0.95
N LEU A 18 1.56 -4.73 -0.83
CA LEU A 18 1.07 -3.66 0.05
C LEU A 18 -0.28 -3.12 -0.44
N GLN A 19 -0.50 -3.06 -1.76
CA GLN A 19 -1.74 -2.62 -2.36
C GLN A 19 -2.89 -3.59 -2.01
N ALA A 20 -2.66 -4.89 -2.16
CA ALA A 20 -3.64 -5.90 -1.76
C ALA A 20 -4.01 -5.82 -0.27
N LYS A 21 -3.03 -5.62 0.61
CA LYS A 21 -3.27 -5.44 2.07
C LYS A 21 -4.09 -4.18 2.35
N ARG A 22 -3.81 -3.09 1.64
CA ARG A 22 -4.55 -1.82 1.77
C ARG A 22 -6.01 -2.02 1.35
N ASP A 23 -6.25 -2.69 0.24
CA ASP A 23 -7.61 -2.93 -0.27
C ASP A 23 -8.42 -3.81 0.68
N GLU A 24 -7.80 -4.84 1.26
CA GLU A 24 -8.43 -5.67 2.29
C GLU A 24 -8.80 -4.86 3.54
N LEU A 25 -7.88 -4.05 4.06
CA LEU A 25 -8.13 -3.22 5.24
C LEU A 25 -9.19 -2.14 4.99
N ALA A 26 -9.20 -1.54 3.79
CA ALA A 26 -10.22 -0.59 3.38
C ALA A 26 -11.61 -1.24 3.32
N ALA A 27 -11.71 -2.45 2.75
CA ALA A 27 -12.95 -3.21 2.73
C ALA A 27 -13.44 -3.58 4.13
N ARG A 28 -12.53 -3.90 5.06
CA ARG A 28 -12.86 -4.15 6.47
C ARG A 28 -13.32 -2.87 7.19
N ALA A 29 -12.64 -1.75 6.97
CA ALA A 29 -13.00 -0.46 7.57
C ALA A 29 -14.36 0.05 7.08
N ALA A 30 -14.69 -0.17 5.80
CA ALA A 30 -15.96 0.20 5.20
C ALA A 30 -17.17 -0.49 5.86
N LYS A 31 -16.99 -1.70 6.40
CA LYS A 31 -18.05 -2.44 7.12
C LYS A 31 -18.28 -1.96 8.55
N LEU A 32 -17.41 -1.08 9.08
CA LEU A 32 -17.47 -0.62 10.46
C LEU A 32 -18.16 0.76 10.58
N PRO A 33 -18.84 1.04 11.71
CA PRO A 33 -19.39 2.36 12.01
C PRO A 33 -18.31 3.44 11.97
N ARG A 34 -18.68 4.63 11.45
CA ARG A 34 -17.77 5.77 11.18
C ARG A 34 -16.88 6.16 12.37
N PHE A 35 -17.40 6.12 13.60
CA PHE A 35 -16.67 6.51 14.80
C PHE A 35 -16.29 5.34 15.71
N SER A 36 -16.35 4.11 15.19
CA SER A 36 -15.89 2.96 15.96
C SER A 36 -14.38 3.03 16.14
N HIS A 37 -13.91 2.76 17.36
CA HIS A 37 -12.48 2.74 17.68
C HIS A 37 -11.70 1.82 16.73
N LYS A 38 -12.28 0.66 16.41
CA LYS A 38 -11.75 -0.31 15.45
C LYS A 38 -11.60 0.28 14.04
N ARG A 39 -12.51 1.14 13.59
CA ARG A 39 -12.37 1.80 12.28
C ARG A 39 -11.22 2.80 12.30
N ILE A 40 -11.09 3.59 13.36
CA ILE A 40 -9.99 4.55 13.53
C ILE A 40 -8.65 3.80 13.51
N GLU A 41 -8.55 2.67 14.22
CA GLU A 41 -7.36 1.81 14.22
C GLU A 41 -7.01 1.31 12.80
N LEU A 42 -8.01 0.86 12.03
CA LEU A 42 -7.80 0.45 10.63
C LEU A 42 -7.38 1.62 9.74
N GLU A 43 -7.93 2.81 9.92
CA GLU A 43 -7.53 4.01 9.19
C GLU A 43 -6.09 4.44 9.49
N VAL A 44 -5.64 4.29 10.74
CA VAL A 44 -4.23 4.50 11.11
C VAL A 44 -3.33 3.49 10.42
N ARG A 45 -3.71 2.20 10.41
CA ARG A 45 -2.95 1.16 9.68
C ARG A 45 -2.90 1.41 8.18
N LEU A 46 -3.98 1.90 7.58
CA LEU A 46 -4.00 2.29 6.16
C LEU A 46 -3.00 3.41 5.86
N LYS A 47 -2.88 4.41 6.73
CA LYS A 47 -1.88 5.48 6.58
C LYS A 47 -0.46 4.94 6.65
N ALA A 48 -0.16 4.04 7.59
CA ALA A 48 1.15 3.42 7.71
C ALA A 48 1.54 2.62 6.46
N LEU A 49 0.63 1.80 5.93
CA LEU A 49 0.88 1.06 4.67
C LEU A 49 1.07 1.99 3.47
N THR A 50 0.32 3.09 3.42
CA THR A 50 0.48 4.09 2.35
C THR A 50 1.87 4.74 2.42
N GLU A 51 2.36 5.04 3.63
CA GLU A 51 3.70 5.58 3.83
C GLU A 51 4.78 4.59 3.37
N GLU A 52 4.63 3.29 3.67
CA GLU A 52 5.53 2.24 3.19
C GLU A 52 5.56 2.13 1.67
N GLN A 53 4.39 2.15 1.01
CA GLN A 53 4.30 2.16 -0.46
C GLN A 53 5.02 3.36 -1.07
N LEU A 54 4.86 4.55 -0.47
CA LEU A 54 5.53 5.76 -0.94
C LEU A 54 7.05 5.69 -0.77
N LYS A 55 7.54 5.12 0.34
CA LYS A 55 8.98 4.89 0.56
C LYS A 55 9.58 3.97 -0.50
N ILE A 56 8.91 2.87 -0.82
CA ILE A 56 9.37 1.91 -1.85
C ILE A 56 9.31 2.56 -3.23
N SER A 57 8.21 3.24 -3.56
CA SER A 57 8.06 3.96 -4.83
C SER A 57 9.15 5.02 -5.02
N ASN A 58 9.47 5.80 -3.97
CA ASN A 58 10.55 6.77 -4.00
C ASN A 58 11.92 6.11 -4.21
N ARG A 59 12.18 4.95 -3.59
CA ARG A 59 13.42 4.18 -3.82
C ARG A 59 13.54 3.70 -5.28
N ILE A 60 12.46 3.21 -5.88
CA ILE A 60 12.43 2.82 -7.30
C ILE A 60 12.74 4.04 -8.19
N ASN A 61 12.16 5.20 -7.86
CA ASN A 61 12.28 6.40 -8.67
C ASN A 61 13.66 7.09 -8.55
N HIS A 62 14.28 7.07 -7.35
CA HIS A 62 15.60 7.67 -7.11
C HIS A 62 16.78 6.73 -7.38
N GLY A 63 16.54 5.43 -7.48
CA GLY A 63 17.55 4.43 -7.83
C GLY A 63 17.76 4.24 -9.34
N ARG A 64 17.08 5.03 -10.18
CA ARG A 64 17.23 5.07 -11.64
C ARG A 64 18.00 6.29 -12.10
#